data_AF-A0A0F4ITW5-F1
#
_entry.id   AF-A0A0F4ITW5-F1
#
_cell.length_a   1.000
_cell.length_b   1.000
_cell.length_c   1.000
_cell.angle_alpha   90.00
_cell.angle_beta   90.00
_cell.angle_gamma   90.00
#
_symmetry.space_group_name_H-M   'P 1'
#
loop_
_entity.id
_entity.type
_entity.pdbx_description
1 polymer ?
#
loop_
_entity_poly.entity_id
_entity_poly.type
_entity_poly.pdbx_seq_one_letter_code
_entity_poly.pdbx_strand_id
1 'polypeptide(L)'
;MLIPHAEKPHAGATGEDDEGNEDPGSLAGRGRRRAEELHRLFGPSHGAPLPRPAALFATGGPQSAPARCRQTLAPLATALHVPVQDRFAVGAEADLARAVLAGPAPALLC
;
A
#
# COMPACT_ATOMS: atom_id res chain seq x y z
N MET A 1 -5.43 -6.98 -8.39
CA MET A 1 -5.69 -7.34 -6.98
C MET A 1 -5.99 -6.06 -6.22
N LEU A 2 -6.97 -6.07 -5.33
CA LEU A 2 -7.27 -4.94 -4.42
C LEU A 2 -7.09 -5.42 -2.98
N ILE A 3 -6.44 -4.61 -2.16
CA ILE A 3 -6.31 -4.82 -0.71
C ILE A 3 -6.68 -3.54 0.04
N PRO A 4 -7.20 -3.64 1.27
CA PRO A 4 -7.27 -2.47 2.15
C PRO A 4 -5.87 -2.13 2.69
N HIS A 5 -5.72 -0.90 3.18
CA HIS A 5 -4.56 -0.54 3.99
C HIS A 5 -4.47 -1.42 5.25
N ALA A 6 -3.25 -1.60 5.78
CA ALA A 6 -3.02 -2.30 7.03
C ALA A 6 -3.60 -1.53 8.24
N GLU A 7 -3.48 -2.09 9.44
CA GLU A 7 -4.18 -1.59 10.62
C GLU A 7 -3.90 -0.12 10.92
N LYS A 8 -4.98 0.67 11.04
CA LYS A 8 -4.95 2.01 11.62
C LYS A 8 -4.83 1.94 13.15
N PRO A 9 -4.35 3.01 13.80
CA PRO A 9 -4.36 3.13 15.26
C PRO A 9 -5.78 2.99 15.83
N HIS A 10 -5.87 2.47 17.06
CA HIS A 10 -7.11 2.50 17.82
C HIS A 10 -7.50 3.95 18.16
N ALA A 11 -8.77 4.18 18.51
CA ALA A 11 -9.23 5.51 18.92
C ALA A 11 -8.38 6.03 20.09
N GLY A 12 -7.86 7.25 19.96
CA GLY A 12 -6.97 7.87 20.95
C GLY A 12 -5.50 7.47 20.86
N ALA A 13 -5.11 6.61 19.91
CA ALA A 13 -3.72 6.30 19.61
C ALA A 13 -3.27 6.94 18.29
N THR A 14 -1.96 7.10 18.14
CA THR A 14 -1.29 7.61 16.94
C THR A 14 -0.57 6.47 16.19
N GLY A 15 -0.38 6.65 14.89
CA GLY A 15 0.51 5.84 14.08
C GLY A 15 1.90 6.46 14.07
N GLU A 16 2.77 5.98 13.19
CA GLU A 16 4.10 6.54 13.01
C GLU A 16 4.33 6.87 11.53
N ASP A 17 4.76 8.10 11.26
CA ASP A 17 5.12 8.55 9.90
C ASP A 17 6.46 7.95 9.44
N ASP A 18 6.94 8.37 8.27
CA ASP A 18 8.19 7.85 7.69
C ASP A 18 9.43 8.36 8.46
N GLU A 19 9.31 9.45 9.20
CA GLU A 19 10.35 10.08 10.02
C GLU A 19 10.39 9.55 11.47
N GLY A 20 9.41 8.74 11.87
CA GLY A 20 9.32 8.18 13.20
C GLY A 20 8.48 8.99 14.19
N ASN A 21 7.76 10.02 13.74
CA ASN A 21 6.90 10.84 14.58
C ASN A 21 5.49 10.28 14.68
N GLU A 22 4.82 10.61 15.78
CA GLU A 22 3.41 10.26 15.96
C GLU A 22 2.50 10.97 14.93
N ASP A 23 1.76 10.18 14.14
CA ASP A 23 0.84 10.69 13.13
C ASP A 23 -0.48 9.88 13.12
N PRO A 24 -1.65 10.51 13.35
CA PRO A 24 -2.95 9.83 13.25
C PRO A 24 -3.30 9.41 11.81
N GLY A 25 -2.63 10.00 10.82
CA GLY A 25 -2.73 9.64 9.40
C GLY A 25 -1.98 8.35 9.04
N SER A 26 -1.18 7.80 9.94
CA SER A 26 -0.27 6.69 9.66
C SER A 26 -0.77 5.35 10.18
N LEU A 27 -0.09 4.27 9.78
CA LEU A 27 -0.35 2.92 10.25
C LEU A 27 -0.01 2.78 11.74
N ALA A 28 -0.78 1.95 12.45
CA ALA A 28 -0.36 1.47 13.77
C ALA A 28 0.90 0.61 13.64
N GLY A 29 1.67 0.47 14.73
CA GLY A 29 2.84 -0.42 14.75
C GLY A 29 2.52 -1.87 14.34
N ARG A 30 1.32 -2.38 14.65
CA ARG A 30 0.87 -3.69 14.15
C ARG A 30 0.66 -3.70 12.63
N GLY A 31 0.08 -2.64 12.08
CA GLY A 31 -0.14 -2.48 10.65
C GLY A 31 1.17 -2.43 9.88
N ARG A 32 2.17 -1.70 10.39
CA ARG A 32 3.54 -1.65 9.82
C ARG A 32 4.18 -3.04 9.76
N ARG A 33 4.16 -3.79 10.87
CA ARG A 33 4.69 -5.17 10.89
C ARG A 33 3.99 -6.11 9.91
N ARG A 34 2.69 -5.95 9.68
CA ARG A 34 1.97 -6.75 8.66
C ARG A 34 2.30 -6.31 7.25
N ALA A 35 2.49 -5.01 7.01
CA ALA A 35 2.94 -4.49 5.72
C ALA A 35 4.33 -5.01 5.34
N GLU A 36 5.26 -5.09 6.31
CA GLU A 36 6.60 -5.67 6.13
C GLU A 36 6.55 -7.13 5.64
N GLU A 37 5.53 -7.87 6.08
CA GLU A 37 5.34 -9.28 5.79
C GLU A 37 4.57 -9.54 4.48
N LEU A 38 3.96 -8.51 3.88
CA LEU A 38 3.10 -8.62 2.70
C LEU A 38 3.80 -9.30 1.50
N HIS A 39 5.10 -9.07 1.34
CA HIS A 39 5.89 -9.65 0.25
C HIS A 39 5.91 -11.19 0.27
N ARG A 40 5.71 -11.82 1.43
CA ARG A 40 5.73 -13.28 1.57
C ARG A 40 4.58 -13.97 0.83
N LEU A 41 3.49 -13.26 0.56
CA LEU A 41 2.36 -13.77 -0.24
C LEU A 41 2.71 -13.97 -1.72
N PHE A 42 3.77 -13.31 -2.21
CA PHE A 42 4.21 -13.36 -3.61
C PHE A 42 5.52 -14.14 -3.81
N GLY A 43 6.11 -14.63 -2.72
CA GLY A 43 7.29 -15.50 -2.75
C GLY A 43 6.92 -16.99 -2.73
N PRO A 44 7.89 -17.90 -2.91
CA PRO A 44 7.69 -19.34 -2.76
C PRO A 44 7.49 -19.68 -1.27
N SER A 45 6.34 -19.31 -0.71
CA SER A 45 5.92 -19.64 0.65
C SER A 45 5.02 -20.88 0.64
N HIS A 46 4.70 -21.44 1.81
CA HIS A 46 3.88 -22.66 1.93
C HIS A 46 2.47 -22.46 1.34
N GLY A 47 2.28 -22.79 0.08
CA GLY A 47 1.02 -22.65 -0.67
C GLY A 47 1.25 -22.31 -2.14
N ALA A 48 0.16 -22.11 -2.89
CA ALA A 48 0.26 -21.53 -4.24
C ALA A 48 0.52 -20.02 -4.11
N PRO A 49 1.66 -19.49 -4.59
CA PRO A 49 1.96 -18.08 -4.47
C PRO A 49 0.94 -17.24 -5.24
N LEU A 50 0.57 -16.07 -4.69
CA LEU A 50 -0.20 -15.11 -5.46
C LEU A 50 0.62 -14.63 -6.67
N PRO A 51 -0.02 -14.29 -7.80
CA PRO A 51 0.68 -13.68 -8.92
C PRO A 51 1.45 -12.43 -8.48
N ARG A 52 2.76 -12.40 -8.74
CA ARG A 52 3.62 -11.27 -8.38
C ARG A 52 3.15 -10.01 -9.14
N PRO A 53 2.81 -8.91 -8.45
CA PRO A 53 2.36 -7.70 -9.13
C PRO A 53 3.50 -7.03 -9.89
N ALA A 54 3.19 -6.57 -11.10
CA ALA A 54 4.08 -5.79 -11.96
C ALA A 54 3.85 -4.27 -11.83
N ALA A 55 2.75 -3.87 -11.19
CA ALA A 55 2.42 -2.48 -10.90
C ALA A 55 1.77 -2.35 -9.52
N LEU A 56 2.15 -1.31 -8.77
CA LEU A 56 1.63 -0.99 -7.45
C LEU A 56 0.99 0.40 -7.47
N PHE A 57 -0.21 0.52 -6.90
CA PHE A 57 -0.95 1.78 -6.81
C PHE A 57 -1.41 2.01 -5.37
N ALA A 58 -1.09 3.18 -4.82
CA ALA A 58 -1.63 3.63 -3.55
C ALA A 58 -2.64 4.75 -3.79
N THR A 59 -3.80 4.64 -3.17
CA THR A 59 -4.85 5.66 -3.18
C THR A 59 -4.63 6.70 -2.10
N GLY A 60 -5.11 7.92 -2.33
CA GLY A 60 -5.13 8.99 -1.35
C GLY A 60 -4.43 10.28 -1.79
N GLY A 61 -3.48 10.19 -2.73
CA GLY A 61 -2.73 11.34 -3.21
C GLY A 61 -1.73 11.90 -2.19
N PRO A 62 -0.77 12.73 -2.63
CA PRO A 62 0.33 13.21 -1.79
C PRO A 62 -0.06 14.24 -0.71
N GLN A 63 -1.25 14.85 -0.77
CA GLN A 63 -1.60 16.01 0.09
C GLN A 63 -2.94 15.90 0.82
N SER A 64 -3.80 14.93 0.52
CA SER A 64 -5.19 14.93 1.01
C SER A 64 -5.65 13.67 1.74
N ALA A 65 -4.83 12.62 1.82
CA ALA A 65 -5.25 11.38 2.45
C ALA A 65 -4.19 10.77 3.37
N PRO A 66 -4.64 9.98 4.36
CA PRO A 66 -3.76 9.25 5.25
C PRO A 66 -2.73 8.42 4.47
N ALA A 67 -1.45 8.48 4.88
CA ALA A 67 -0.32 7.81 4.23
C ALA A 67 -0.42 6.27 4.24
N ARG A 68 -1.46 5.70 4.87
CA ARG A 68 -1.61 4.28 5.15
C ARG A 68 -1.52 3.38 3.92
N CYS A 69 -2.12 3.76 2.79
CA CYS A 69 -2.05 2.94 1.57
C CYS A 69 -0.61 2.89 1.04
N ARG A 70 0.09 4.03 1.02
CA ARG A 70 1.51 4.12 0.67
C ARG A 70 2.38 3.32 1.65
N GLN A 71 2.18 3.49 2.95
CA GLN A 71 2.91 2.75 3.99
C GLN A 71 2.66 1.24 3.93
N THR A 72 1.45 0.82 3.54
CA THR A 72 1.12 -0.62 3.36
C THR A 72 1.91 -1.22 2.19
N LEU A 73 2.09 -0.48 1.10
CA LEU A 73 2.77 -0.97 -0.09
C LEU A 73 4.29 -0.73 -0.09
N ALA A 74 4.82 0.20 0.71
CA ALA A 74 6.24 0.56 0.67
C ALA A 74 7.20 -0.63 0.91
N PRO A 75 6.99 -1.52 1.91
CA PRO A 75 7.87 -2.67 2.08
C PRO A 75 7.77 -3.67 0.92
N LEU A 76 6.57 -3.84 0.35
CA LEU A 76 6.35 -4.67 -0.82
C LEU A 76 7.06 -4.11 -2.06
N ALA A 77 6.97 -2.80 -2.27
CA ALA A 77 7.64 -2.10 -3.36
C ALA A 77 9.15 -2.33 -3.33
N THR A 78 9.76 -2.21 -2.15
CA THR A 78 11.18 -2.52 -1.92
C THR A 78 11.50 -3.98 -2.22
N ALA A 79 10.73 -4.92 -1.67
CA ALA A 79 10.97 -6.35 -1.87
C ALA A 79 10.82 -6.77 -3.34
N LEU A 80 9.84 -6.20 -4.05
CA LEU A 80 9.55 -6.55 -5.43
C LEU A 80 10.34 -5.73 -6.47
N HIS A 81 11.01 -4.65 -6.04
CA HIS A 81 11.64 -3.65 -6.91
C HIS A 81 10.65 -3.02 -7.90
N VAL A 82 9.44 -2.71 -7.42
CA VAL A 82 8.36 -2.10 -8.20
C VAL A 82 7.93 -0.80 -7.50
N PRO A 83 7.98 0.37 -8.17
CA PRO A 83 7.61 1.64 -7.55
C PRO A 83 6.10 1.71 -7.27
N VAL A 84 5.73 2.43 -6.20
CA VAL A 84 4.33 2.74 -5.89
C VAL A 84 3.91 3.98 -6.66
N GLN A 85 2.78 3.88 -7.38
CA GLN A 85 2.11 5.04 -7.98
C GLN A 85 1.07 5.58 -6.99
N ASP A 86 1.36 6.72 -6.37
CA ASP A 86 0.58 7.32 -5.27
C ASP A 86 -0.06 8.68 -5.63
N ARG A 87 -0.10 9.02 -6.93
CA ARG A 87 -0.61 10.31 -7.42
C ARG A 87 -2.14 10.45 -7.43
N PHE A 88 -2.88 9.40 -7.10
CA PHE A 88 -4.35 9.36 -7.24
C PHE A 88 -5.05 9.72 -5.93
N ALA A 89 -5.58 10.94 -5.87
CA ALA A 89 -6.38 11.41 -4.74
C ALA A 89 -7.77 10.76 -4.70
N VAL A 90 -8.45 10.92 -3.56
CA VAL A 90 -9.89 10.58 -3.44
C VAL A 90 -10.68 11.35 -4.50
N GLY A 91 -11.57 10.67 -5.23
CA GLY A 91 -12.32 11.25 -6.36
C GLY A 91 -11.64 11.09 -7.72
N ALA A 92 -10.41 10.55 -7.79
CA ALA A 92 -9.70 10.27 -9.03
C ALA A 92 -9.84 8.81 -9.52
N GLU A 93 -10.91 8.11 -9.11
CA GLU A 93 -11.07 6.66 -9.34
C GLU A 93 -11.11 6.32 -10.84
N ALA A 94 -11.72 7.18 -11.66
CA ALA A 94 -11.74 6.99 -13.12
C ALA A 94 -10.35 7.06 -13.74
N ASP A 95 -9.50 7.96 -13.26
CA ASP A 95 -8.13 8.13 -13.74
C ASP A 95 -7.22 6.99 -13.23
N LEU A 96 -7.43 6.55 -11.98
CA LEU A 96 -6.77 5.36 -11.43
C LEU A 96 -7.12 4.12 -12.26
N ALA A 97 -8.40 3.89 -12.54
CA ALA A 97 -8.85 2.75 -13.34
C ALA A 97 -8.22 2.77 -14.74
N ARG A 98 -8.18 3.94 -15.39
CA ARG A 98 -7.52 4.10 -16.70
C ARG A 98 -6.03 3.77 -16.62
N ALA A 99 -5.34 4.24 -15.59
CA ALA A 99 -3.91 3.97 -15.40
C ALA A 99 -3.61 2.50 -15.14
N VAL A 100 -4.45 1.81 -14.36
CA VAL A 100 -4.34 0.38 -14.09
C VAL A 100 -4.53 -0.44 -15.35
N LEU A 101 -5.56 -0.12 -16.16
CA LEU A 101 -5.87 -0.84 -17.40
C LEU A 101 -4.81 -0.63 -18.50
N ALA A 102 -4.14 0.51 -18.50
CA ALA A 102 -3.06 0.81 -19.44
C ALA A 102 -1.68 0.26 -18.96
N GLY A 103 -1.58 -0.20 -17.72
CA GLY A 103 -0.32 -0.58 -17.08
C GLY A 103 0.00 -2.08 -17.15
N PRO A 104 1.19 -2.47 -16.65
CA PRO A 104 1.57 -3.87 -16.52
C PRO A 104 0.63 -4.66 -15.61
N ALA A 105 0.28 -5.88 -16.02
CA ALA A 105 -0.51 -6.81 -15.25
C ALA A 105 0.36 -7.95 -14.66
N PRO A 106 0.04 -8.47 -13.47
CA PRO A 106 -1.07 -8.06 -12.60
C PRO A 106 -0.75 -6.79 -11.81
N ALA A 107 -1.75 -5.93 -11.58
CA ALA A 107 -1.63 -4.76 -10.72
C ALA A 107 -2.14 -5.05 -9.30
N LEU A 108 -1.51 -4.44 -8.29
CA LEU A 108 -2.00 -4.40 -6.90
C LEU A 108 -2.35 -2.97 -6.51
N LEU A 109 -3.58 -2.77 -6.01
CA LEU A 109 -4.08 -1.49 -5.55
C LEU A 109 -4.31 -1.56 -4.03
N CYS A 110 -3.92 -0.50 -3.32
CA CYS A 110 -4.19 -0.28 -1.90
C CYS A 110 -4.89 1.06 -1.66
#